data_AF-A0A742IA84-F1
#
_entry.id   AF-A0A742IA84-F1
#
_cell.length_a   1.000
_cell.length_b   1.000
_cell.length_c   1.000
_cell.angle_alpha   90.00
_cell.angle_beta   90.00
_cell.angle_gamma   90.00
#
_symmetry.space_group_name_H-M   'P 1'
#
loop_
_entity.id
_entity.type
_entity.pdbx_description
1 polymer ?
#
loop_
_entity_poly.entity_id
_entity_poly.type
_entity_poly.pdbx_seq_one_letter_code
_entity_poly.pdbx_strand_id
1 'polypeptide(L)'
;MTIDKQALRERYSPKPVPECHICGEEMTIQRMSASRITYGCTGATYDDKGCHYAEGRSIADDHYEQSRVTVVDVSDPDVLALLDENLQLQREKDAIEAVALALRDDMRQAREQLEAAEKRNAEQREYYEGVIADGSKRIAELESNEVREVGNQFLVVRHPGKTPAIKHCTGDLEEFLRKLIEQDPLVTIDIITHRYYGVGGQWVQDTGEYLQMMQGAGIGVKGE
;
A
#
# COMPACT_ATOMS: atom_id res chain seq x y z
N MET A 1 -19.74 12.70 38.25
CA MET A 1 -19.12 13.77 39.05
C MET A 1 -18.02 14.37 38.20
N THR A 2 -18.13 15.64 37.81
CA THR A 2 -17.06 16.32 37.05
C THR A 2 -16.11 16.93 38.08
N ILE A 3 -14.86 16.49 38.09
CA ILE A 3 -13.84 17.05 38.96
C ILE A 3 -13.38 18.37 38.35
N ASP A 4 -13.50 19.46 39.11
CA ASP A 4 -12.94 20.74 38.73
C ASP A 4 -11.42 20.73 38.96
N LYS A 5 -10.69 20.50 37.86
CA LYS A 5 -9.22 20.45 37.88
C LYS A 5 -8.59 21.80 38.21
N GLN A 6 -9.26 22.91 37.91
CA GLN A 6 -8.75 24.24 38.23
C GLN A 6 -8.84 24.48 39.74
N ALA A 7 -9.99 24.15 40.34
CA ALA A 7 -10.15 24.21 41.79
C ALA A 7 -9.17 23.26 42.54
N LEU A 8 -8.81 22.12 41.94
CA LEU A 8 -7.75 21.26 42.48
C LEU A 8 -6.36 21.90 42.36
N ARG A 9 -6.01 22.47 41.21
CA ARG A 9 -4.73 23.18 41.05
C ARG A 9 -4.58 24.30 42.06
N GLU A 10 -5.61 25.13 42.25
CA GLU A 10 -5.59 26.21 43.24
C GLU A 10 -5.41 25.69 44.67
N ARG A 11 -6.04 24.57 45.01
CA ARG A 11 -5.97 23.98 46.35
C ARG A 11 -4.58 23.45 46.71
N TYR A 12 -3.89 22.84 45.75
CA TYR A 12 -2.56 22.25 45.94
C TYR A 12 -1.43 23.19 45.51
N SER A 13 -1.74 24.40 45.04
CA SER A 13 -0.75 25.43 44.77
C SER A 13 -0.17 26.02 46.06
N PRO A 14 1.10 26.47 46.07
CA PRO A 14 1.70 27.19 47.19
C PRO A 14 0.80 28.34 47.67
N LYS A 15 0.55 28.40 48.99
CA LYS A 15 -0.26 29.50 49.55
C LYS A 15 0.59 30.77 49.66
N PRO A 16 0.04 31.94 49.31
CA PRO A 16 0.74 33.21 49.47
C PRO A 16 0.99 33.49 50.96
N VAL A 17 2.01 34.29 51.23
CA VAL A 17 2.30 34.80 52.58
C VAL A 17 1.11 35.68 53.02
N PRO A 18 0.55 35.47 54.23
CA PRO A 18 -0.55 36.29 54.69
C PRO A 18 -0.09 37.71 55.05
N GLU A 19 -0.98 38.67 54.85
CA GLU A 19 -0.83 40.04 55.32
C GLU A 19 -1.26 40.16 56.79
N CYS A 20 -0.63 41.09 57.51
CA CYS A 20 -0.97 41.38 58.89
C CYS A 20 -2.35 42.05 58.96
N HIS A 21 -3.30 41.46 59.70
CA HIS A 21 -4.63 42.04 59.88
C HIS A 21 -4.65 43.34 60.72
N ILE A 22 -3.53 43.72 61.33
CA ILE A 22 -3.40 44.94 62.16
C ILE A 22 -2.87 46.12 61.33
N CYS A 23 -1.83 45.90 60.50
CA CYS A 23 -1.18 46.97 59.73
C CYS A 23 -1.11 46.76 58.21
N GLY A 24 -1.51 45.59 57.69
CA GLY A 24 -1.50 45.28 56.26
C GLY A 24 -0.16 44.83 55.68
N GLU A 25 0.93 44.87 56.47
CA GLU A 25 2.25 44.46 55.99
C GLU A 25 2.39 42.95 55.83
N GLU A 26 3.22 42.51 54.87
CA GLU A 26 3.50 41.10 54.63
C GLU A 26 4.15 40.47 55.87
N MET A 27 3.60 39.35 56.33
CA MET A 27 4.07 38.71 57.56
C MET A 27 5.30 37.84 57.30
N THR A 28 6.12 37.61 58.33
CA THR A 28 7.28 36.71 58.22
C THR A 28 7.01 35.38 58.90
N ILE A 29 7.66 34.32 58.44
CA ILE A 29 7.57 32.99 59.03
C ILE A 29 8.26 33.00 60.40
N GLN A 30 7.52 32.65 61.45
CA GLN A 30 8.05 32.56 62.83
C GLN A 30 8.34 31.12 63.24
N ARG A 31 7.56 30.17 62.71
CA ARG A 31 7.72 28.75 62.98
C ARG A 31 7.16 27.94 61.83
N MET A 32 7.90 26.92 61.40
CA MET A 32 7.41 25.88 60.50
C MET A 32 7.45 24.54 61.20
N SER A 33 6.32 23.84 61.22
CA SER A 33 6.21 22.49 61.77
C SER A 33 5.40 21.63 60.80
N ALA A 34 6.11 20.89 59.94
CA ALA A 34 5.51 20.13 58.85
C ALA A 34 4.55 21.02 58.04
N SER A 35 3.25 20.66 57.96
CA SER A 35 2.23 21.41 57.24
C SER A 35 1.72 22.66 57.96
N ARG A 36 2.15 22.97 59.18
CA ARG A 36 1.69 24.16 59.93
C ARG A 36 2.75 25.23 59.91
N ILE A 37 2.44 26.34 59.24
CA ILE A 37 3.29 27.52 59.14
C ILE A 37 2.66 28.62 59.98
N THR A 38 3.37 29.08 61.01
CA THR A 38 2.98 30.24 61.81
C THR A 38 3.67 31.48 61.28
N TYR A 39 2.87 32.45 60.86
CA TYR A 39 3.29 33.77 60.45
C TYR A 39 3.11 34.76 61.59
N GLY A 40 3.96 35.78 61.66
CA GLY A 40 3.88 36.88 62.63
C GLY A 40 4.35 38.19 62.00
N CYS A 41 3.77 39.32 62.40
CA CYS A 41 4.22 40.63 61.98
C CYS A 41 5.23 41.17 63.01
N THR A 42 6.51 41.00 62.72
CA THR A 42 7.61 41.46 63.59
C THR A 42 7.82 42.96 63.54
N GLY A 43 7.35 43.64 62.49
CA GLY A 43 7.64 45.06 62.25
C GLY A 43 9.13 45.34 62.05
N ALA A 44 9.92 44.29 61.76
CA ALA A 44 11.36 44.34 61.58
C ALA A 44 11.72 44.46 60.11
N THR A 45 12.55 45.44 59.79
CA THR A 45 13.21 45.58 58.49
C THR A 45 14.69 45.20 58.64
N TYR A 46 15.24 44.57 57.60
CA TYR A 46 16.63 44.16 57.56
C TYR A 46 17.35 44.95 56.47
N ASP A 47 18.40 45.66 56.83
CA ASP A 47 19.29 46.36 55.91
C ASP A 47 20.77 46.08 56.24
N ASP A 48 21.69 46.72 55.52
CA ASP A 48 23.14 46.55 55.71
C ASP A 48 23.63 47.00 57.11
N LYS A 49 22.81 47.71 57.89
CA LYS A 49 23.10 48.17 59.26
C LYS A 49 22.48 47.28 60.32
N GLY A 50 21.68 46.28 59.94
CA GLY A 50 21.14 45.26 60.82
C GLY A 50 19.61 45.26 60.85
N CYS A 51 19.05 44.78 61.96
CA CYS A 51 17.61 44.70 62.17
C CYS A 51 17.11 45.99 62.83
N HIS A 52 16.12 46.63 62.21
CA HIS A 52 15.48 47.83 62.72
C HIS A 52 13.97 47.61 62.82
N TYR A 53 13.37 48.05 63.92
CA TYR A 53 11.92 47.95 64.13
C TYR A 53 11.26 49.28 63.76
N ALA A 54 10.05 49.23 63.23
CA ALA A 54 9.25 50.43 63.01
C ALA A 54 9.00 51.20 64.32
N GLU A 55 8.68 52.49 64.23
CA GLU A 55 8.53 53.35 65.41
C GLU A 55 7.48 52.79 66.40
N GLY A 56 7.86 52.68 67.67
CA GLY A 56 7.02 52.09 68.72
C GLY A 56 6.94 50.55 68.73
N ARG A 57 7.68 49.87 67.84
CA ARG A 57 7.75 48.40 67.77
C ARG A 57 8.99 47.87 68.49
N SER A 58 8.91 46.64 68.99
CA SER A 58 10.06 45.95 69.58
C SER A 58 9.95 44.42 69.41
N ILE A 59 11.00 43.70 69.80
CA ILE A 59 10.98 42.24 69.71
C ILE A 59 9.85 41.67 70.59
N ALA A 60 8.99 40.83 69.99
CA ALA A 60 7.86 40.21 70.65
C ALA A 60 6.90 41.19 71.35
N ASP A 61 6.64 42.34 70.73
CA ASP A 61 5.62 43.29 71.19
C ASP A 61 4.17 42.76 71.07
N ASP A 62 3.22 43.49 71.66
CA ASP A 62 1.79 43.14 71.61
C ASP A 62 1.28 42.96 70.18
N HIS A 63 1.79 43.77 69.24
CA HIS A 63 1.45 43.63 67.83
C HIS A 63 1.96 42.30 67.26
N TYR A 64 3.20 41.92 67.56
CA TYR A 64 3.73 40.62 67.18
C TYR A 64 2.87 39.49 67.76
N GLU A 65 2.50 39.53 69.04
CA GLU A 65 1.67 38.49 69.66
C GLU A 65 0.27 38.40 69.03
N GLN A 66 -0.40 39.55 68.88
CA GLN A 66 -1.76 39.63 68.33
C GLN A 66 -1.83 39.32 66.84
N SER A 67 -0.76 39.64 66.08
CA SER A 67 -0.75 39.43 64.63
C SER A 67 -0.62 37.96 64.22
N ARG A 68 -0.21 37.05 65.11
CA ARG A 68 0.15 35.68 64.74
C ARG A 68 -1.01 34.89 64.15
N VAL A 69 -0.77 34.30 62.98
CA VAL A 69 -1.69 33.39 62.30
C VAL A 69 -0.99 32.08 61.99
N THR A 70 -1.69 30.95 62.09
CA THR A 70 -1.17 29.65 61.64
C THR A 70 -1.96 29.15 60.45
N VAL A 71 -1.27 29.00 59.33
CA VAL A 71 -1.81 28.46 58.08
C VAL A 71 -1.42 26.99 57.98
N VAL A 72 -2.38 26.14 57.58
CA VAL A 72 -2.08 24.76 57.19
C VAL A 72 -1.75 24.77 55.71
N ASP A 73 -0.50 24.49 55.39
CA ASP A 73 -0.03 24.27 54.03
C ASP A 73 -0.42 22.85 53.56
N VAL A 74 -1.19 22.80 52.48
CA VAL A 74 -1.64 21.55 51.84
C VAL A 74 -1.12 21.49 50.40
N SER A 75 -0.19 22.37 50.05
CA SER A 75 0.40 22.41 48.72
C SER A 75 1.20 21.14 48.46
N ASP A 76 1.03 20.57 47.28
CA ASP A 76 1.63 19.30 46.90
C ASP A 76 2.08 19.37 45.43
N PRO A 77 3.40 19.47 45.16
CA PRO A 77 3.91 19.58 43.81
C PRO A 77 3.67 18.31 42.98
N ASP A 78 3.58 17.14 43.61
CA ASP A 78 3.35 15.87 42.90
C ASP A 78 1.91 15.82 42.36
N VAL A 79 0.94 16.33 43.13
CA VAL A 79 -0.45 16.45 42.66
C VAL A 79 -0.56 17.42 41.47
N LEU A 80 0.17 18.54 41.50
CA LEU A 80 0.19 19.49 40.38
C LEU A 80 0.80 18.86 39.12
N ALA A 81 1.93 18.15 39.26
CA ALA A 81 2.57 17.42 38.17
C ALA A 81 1.63 16.37 37.55
N LEU A 82 0.90 15.62 38.38
CA LEU A 82 -0.10 14.66 37.91
C LEU A 82 -1.27 15.34 37.17
N LEU A 83 -1.67 16.55 37.57
CA LEU A 83 -2.70 17.33 36.86
C LEU A 83 -2.19 17.82 35.49
N ASP A 84 -0.91 18.18 35.38
CA ASP A 84 -0.27 18.54 34.11
C ASP A 84 -0.18 17.31 33.18
N GLU A 85 0.29 16.18 33.68
CA GLU A 85 0.36 14.91 32.93
C GLU A 85 -1.04 14.50 32.45
N ASN A 86 -2.06 14.59 33.32
CA ASN A 86 -3.42 14.23 32.94
C ASN A 86 -3.98 15.16 31.85
N LEU A 87 -3.65 16.45 31.88
CA LEU A 87 -4.03 17.40 30.83
C LEU A 87 -3.33 17.06 29.50
N GLN A 88 -2.05 16.71 29.55
CA GLN A 88 -1.29 16.28 28.38
C GLN A 88 -1.86 15.01 27.76
N LEU A 89 -2.13 13.98 28.57
CA LEU A 89 -2.74 12.72 28.13
C LEU A 89 -4.13 12.93 27.52
N GLN A 90 -4.92 13.88 28.04
CA GLN A 90 -6.21 14.21 27.44
C GLN A 90 -6.05 14.78 26.03
N ARG A 91 -5.09 15.71 25.83
CA ARG A 91 -4.81 16.28 24.51
C ARG A 91 -4.33 15.23 23.52
N GLU A 92 -3.45 14.33 23.95
CA GLU A 92 -2.95 13.23 23.11
C GLU A 92 -4.06 12.25 22.76
N LYS A 93 -4.92 11.91 23.71
CA LYS A 93 -6.11 11.08 23.46
C LYS A 93 -7.01 11.73 22.42
N ASP A 94 -7.33 13.02 22.57
CA ASP A 94 -8.19 13.74 21.64
C ASP A 94 -7.56 13.82 20.23
N ALA A 95 -6.24 13.99 20.14
CA ALA A 95 -5.51 13.96 18.87
C ALA A 95 -5.54 12.56 18.22
N ILE A 96 -5.34 11.50 19.00
CA ILE A 96 -5.42 10.11 18.51
C ILE A 96 -6.85 9.79 18.03
N GLU A 97 -7.86 10.24 18.76
CA GLU A 97 -9.26 10.04 18.38
C GLU A 97 -9.59 10.75 17.06
N ALA A 98 -9.10 11.98 16.86
CA ALA A 98 -9.24 12.70 15.59
C ALA A 98 -8.57 11.96 14.42
N VAL A 99 -7.35 11.44 14.62
CA VAL A 99 -6.65 10.66 13.60
C VAL A 99 -7.38 9.34 13.30
N ALA A 100 -7.90 8.65 14.32
CA ALA A 100 -8.63 7.41 14.14
C ALA A 100 -9.94 7.61 13.36
N LEU A 101 -10.62 8.74 13.54
CA LEU A 101 -11.80 9.12 12.76
C LEU A 101 -11.45 9.37 11.29
N ALA A 102 -10.41 10.15 11.02
CA ALA A 102 -9.94 10.40 9.66
C ALA A 102 -9.57 9.09 8.93
N LEU A 103 -8.80 8.20 9.59
CA LEU A 103 -8.43 6.92 9.03
C LEU A 103 -9.65 6.03 8.74
N ARG A 104 -10.69 6.08 9.57
CA ARG A 104 -11.93 5.33 9.34
C ARG A 104 -12.65 5.80 8.08
N ASP A 105 -12.66 7.10 7.82
CA ASP A 105 -13.30 7.67 6.63
C ASP A 105 -12.47 7.37 5.37
N ASP A 106 -11.14 7.48 5.42
CA ASP A 106 -10.25 7.07 4.34
C ASP A 106 -10.43 5.59 3.97
N MET A 107 -10.53 4.71 4.98
CA MET A 107 -10.77 3.29 4.76
C MET A 107 -12.15 3.02 4.14
N ARG A 108 -13.16 3.84 4.43
CA ARG A 108 -14.48 3.72 3.79
C ARG A 108 -14.39 4.11 2.33
N GLN A 109 -13.76 5.24 2.02
CA GLN A 109 -13.57 5.71 0.65
C GLN A 109 -12.74 4.70 -0.18
N ALA A 110 -11.69 4.13 0.41
CA ALA A 110 -10.89 3.10 -0.24
C ALA A 110 -11.71 1.84 -0.59
N ARG A 111 -12.63 1.42 0.29
CA ARG A 111 -13.54 0.30 0.02
C ARG A 111 -14.51 0.61 -1.11
N GLU A 112 -15.11 1.80 -1.13
CA GLU A 112 -16.00 2.22 -2.22
C GLU A 112 -15.27 2.27 -3.57
N GLN A 113 -14.03 2.76 -3.59
CA GLN A 113 -13.20 2.75 -4.80
C GLN A 113 -12.86 1.33 -5.26
N LEU A 114 -12.58 0.42 -4.31
CA LEU A 114 -12.32 -0.98 -4.60
C LEU A 114 -13.55 -1.65 -5.21
N GLU A 115 -14.73 -1.50 -4.60
CA GLU A 115 -15.99 -2.05 -5.13
C GLU A 115 -16.29 -1.51 -6.54
N ALA A 116 -16.07 -0.22 -6.79
CA ALA A 116 -16.23 0.38 -8.11
C ALA A 116 -15.20 -0.13 -9.13
N ALA A 117 -13.97 -0.44 -8.72
CA ALA A 117 -12.95 -1.03 -9.57
C ALA A 117 -13.27 -2.51 -9.88
N GLU A 118 -13.71 -3.28 -8.90
CA GLU A 118 -14.14 -4.67 -9.07
C GLU A 118 -15.31 -4.79 -10.04
N LYS A 119 -16.31 -3.91 -9.91
CA LYS A 119 -17.43 -3.85 -10.84
C LYS A 119 -16.98 -3.57 -12.28
N ARG A 120 -16.11 -2.58 -12.48
CA ARG A 120 -15.55 -2.27 -13.81
C ARG A 120 -14.76 -3.45 -14.40
N ASN A 121 -13.98 -4.15 -13.59
CA ASN A 121 -13.26 -5.35 -14.03
C ASN A 121 -14.22 -6.47 -14.44
N ALA A 122 -15.31 -6.67 -13.69
CA ALA A 122 -16.33 -7.68 -14.02
C ALA A 122 -17.02 -7.36 -15.36
N GLU A 123 -17.43 -6.11 -15.57
CA GLU A 123 -18.03 -5.65 -16.83
C GLU A 123 -17.07 -5.80 -18.01
N GLN A 124 -15.79 -5.43 -17.83
CA GLN A 124 -14.77 -5.63 -18.87
C GLN A 124 -14.56 -7.11 -19.19
N ARG A 125 -14.56 -7.97 -18.17
CA ARG A 125 -14.41 -9.41 -18.36
C ARG A 125 -15.56 -9.98 -19.18
N GLU A 126 -16.80 -9.63 -18.85
CA GLU A 126 -17.98 -10.06 -19.62
C GLU A 126 -17.90 -9.58 -21.08
N TYR A 127 -17.47 -8.33 -21.31
CA TYR A 127 -17.26 -7.80 -22.66
C TYR A 127 -16.24 -8.63 -23.44
N TYR A 128 -15.06 -8.90 -22.87
CA TYR A 128 -14.04 -9.68 -23.55
C TYR A 128 -14.46 -11.13 -23.79
N GLU A 129 -15.15 -11.76 -22.85
CA GLU A 129 -15.73 -13.09 -23.01
C GLU A 129 -16.72 -13.12 -24.20
N GLY A 130 -17.55 -12.09 -24.35
CA GLY A 130 -18.45 -11.93 -25.49
C GLY A 130 -17.72 -11.76 -26.84
N VAL A 131 -16.72 -10.88 -26.89
CA VAL A 131 -15.90 -10.67 -28.10
C VAL A 131 -15.17 -11.95 -28.52
N ILE A 132 -14.60 -12.68 -27.55
CA ILE A 132 -13.92 -13.95 -27.80
C ILE A 132 -14.90 -15.00 -28.31
N ALA A 133 -16.11 -15.08 -27.73
CA ALA A 133 -17.13 -16.02 -28.15
C ALA A 133 -17.60 -15.76 -29.60
N ASP A 134 -17.87 -14.49 -29.95
CA ASP A 134 -18.26 -14.11 -31.31
C ASP A 134 -17.13 -14.36 -32.32
N GLY A 135 -15.90 -13.97 -31.96
CA GLY A 135 -14.71 -14.24 -32.78
C GLY A 135 -14.49 -15.75 -32.99
N SER A 136 -14.63 -16.55 -31.94
CA SER A 136 -14.49 -18.01 -32.03
C SER A 136 -15.57 -18.63 -32.91
N LYS A 137 -16.82 -18.15 -32.82
CA LYS A 137 -17.91 -18.58 -33.70
C LYS A 137 -17.60 -18.24 -35.15
N ARG A 138 -17.10 -17.04 -35.43
CA ARG A 138 -16.73 -16.61 -36.78
C ARG A 138 -15.60 -17.45 -37.35
N ILE A 139 -14.59 -17.80 -36.55
CA ILE A 139 -13.51 -18.70 -36.96
C ILE A 139 -14.08 -20.08 -37.31
N ALA A 140 -14.92 -20.66 -36.44
CA ALA A 140 -15.53 -21.96 -36.72
C ALA A 140 -16.38 -21.97 -38.00
N GLU A 141 -17.14 -20.89 -38.26
CA GLU A 141 -17.86 -20.72 -39.53
C GLU A 141 -16.92 -20.66 -40.74
N LEU A 142 -15.80 -19.94 -40.63
CA LEU A 142 -14.81 -19.84 -41.71
C LEU A 142 -14.09 -21.17 -41.95
N GLU A 143 -13.73 -21.89 -40.88
CA GLU A 143 -13.13 -23.23 -40.95
C GLU A 143 -14.09 -24.27 -41.54
N SER A 144 -15.38 -24.20 -41.19
CA SER A 144 -16.41 -25.08 -41.76
C SER A 144 -16.66 -24.82 -43.24
N ASN A 145 -16.55 -23.56 -43.68
CA ASN A 145 -16.67 -23.17 -45.08
C ASN A 145 -15.34 -23.31 -45.84
N GLU A 146 -14.25 -23.69 -45.16
CA GLU A 146 -12.94 -23.89 -45.78
C GLU A 146 -12.99 -25.15 -46.65
N VAL A 147 -12.98 -24.97 -47.96
CA VAL A 147 -12.82 -26.06 -48.92
C VAL A 147 -11.36 -26.49 -48.92
N ARG A 148 -11.06 -27.60 -48.25
CA ARG A 148 -9.74 -28.25 -48.27
C ARG A 148 -9.71 -29.25 -49.43
N GLU A 149 -9.09 -28.89 -50.55
CA GLU A 149 -8.73 -29.90 -51.56
C GLU A 149 -7.55 -30.72 -51.06
N VAL A 150 -7.88 -31.79 -50.33
CA VAL A 150 -6.92 -32.80 -49.92
C VAL A 150 -6.41 -33.49 -51.18
N GLY A 151 -5.14 -33.26 -51.54
CA GLY A 151 -4.50 -33.91 -52.69
C GLY A 151 -4.12 -32.99 -53.86
N ASN A 152 -4.31 -31.67 -53.76
CA ASN A 152 -3.77 -30.73 -54.75
C ASN A 152 -2.26 -30.52 -54.57
N GLN A 153 -1.53 -31.57 -54.92
CA GLN A 153 -0.09 -31.59 -54.99
C GLN A 153 0.34 -31.63 -56.46
N PHE A 154 1.30 -30.77 -56.80
CA PHE A 154 2.00 -30.84 -58.07
C PHE A 154 3.50 -30.71 -57.82
N LEU A 155 4.25 -31.26 -58.75
CA LEU A 155 5.70 -31.32 -58.71
C LEU A 155 6.23 -30.35 -59.75
N VAL A 156 7.11 -29.44 -59.35
CA VAL A 156 7.88 -28.63 -60.29
C VAL A 156 9.22 -29.32 -60.49
N VAL A 157 9.38 -29.96 -61.64
CA VAL A 157 10.57 -30.74 -62.01
C VAL A 157 11.46 -29.88 -62.89
N ARG A 158 12.72 -29.72 -62.48
CA ARG A 158 13.73 -28.91 -63.18
C ARG A 158 14.93 -29.78 -63.55
N HIS A 159 15.14 -29.94 -64.85
CA HIS A 159 16.31 -30.62 -65.41
C HIS A 159 17.34 -29.59 -65.90
N PRO A 160 18.66 -29.84 -65.78
CA PRO A 160 19.69 -28.92 -66.26
C PRO A 160 19.54 -28.60 -67.75
N GLY A 161 19.45 -27.31 -68.10
CA GLY A 161 19.35 -26.85 -69.49
C GLY A 161 17.99 -27.07 -70.16
N LYS A 162 16.95 -27.50 -69.44
CA LYS A 162 15.57 -27.68 -69.96
C LYS A 162 14.57 -26.79 -69.23
N THR A 163 13.45 -26.50 -69.88
CA THR A 163 12.33 -25.76 -69.26
C THR A 163 11.71 -26.58 -68.12
N PRO A 164 11.41 -25.97 -66.96
CA PRO A 164 10.72 -26.65 -65.86
C PRO A 164 9.38 -27.24 -66.30
N ALA A 165 9.07 -28.43 -65.81
CA ALA A 165 7.81 -29.13 -66.10
C ALA A 165 6.98 -29.28 -64.82
N ILE A 166 5.69 -28.95 -64.91
CA ILE A 166 4.72 -29.21 -63.85
C ILE A 166 4.15 -30.60 -64.07
N LYS A 167 4.27 -31.48 -63.07
CA LYS A 167 3.74 -32.84 -63.10
C LYS A 167 2.76 -33.06 -61.96
N HIS A 168 1.71 -33.83 -62.21
CA HIS A 168 0.84 -34.37 -61.17
C HIS A 168 1.22 -35.83 -60.92
N CYS A 169 1.38 -36.19 -59.65
CA CYS A 169 1.63 -37.58 -59.28
C CYS A 169 0.31 -38.34 -59.21
N THR A 170 0.22 -39.47 -59.91
CA THR A 170 -0.89 -40.43 -59.78
C THR A 170 -0.33 -41.73 -59.23
N GLY A 171 -0.65 -42.08 -57.99
CA GLY A 171 -0.10 -43.25 -57.29
C GLY A 171 0.86 -42.88 -56.15
N ASP A 172 1.74 -43.80 -55.78
CA ASP A 172 2.70 -43.59 -54.68
C ASP A 172 3.74 -42.51 -55.02
N LEU A 173 3.76 -41.46 -54.20
CA LEU A 173 4.59 -40.29 -54.42
C LEU A 173 6.08 -40.60 -54.23
N GLU A 174 6.44 -41.40 -53.23
CA GLU A 174 7.85 -41.70 -52.94
C GLU A 174 8.49 -42.51 -54.08
N GLU A 175 7.80 -43.56 -54.54
CA GLU A 175 8.27 -44.35 -55.67
C GLU A 175 8.41 -43.50 -56.94
N PHE A 176 7.46 -42.59 -57.19
CA PHE A 176 7.52 -41.68 -58.33
C PHE A 176 8.72 -40.73 -58.27
N LEU A 177 9.00 -40.14 -57.10
CA LEU A 177 10.12 -39.23 -56.89
C LEU A 177 11.48 -39.95 -57.03
N ARG A 178 11.59 -41.17 -56.48
CA ARG A 178 12.80 -42.01 -56.61
C ARG A 178 13.09 -42.33 -58.06
N LYS A 179 12.08 -42.71 -58.84
CA LYS A 179 12.22 -42.98 -60.28
C LYS A 179 12.73 -41.77 -61.06
N LEU A 180 12.28 -40.56 -60.72
CA LEU A 180 12.76 -39.34 -61.39
C LEU A 180 14.22 -39.02 -61.08
N ILE A 181 14.63 -39.19 -59.82
CA ILE A 181 16.02 -38.96 -59.39
C ILE A 181 16.96 -40.01 -59.99
N GLU A 182 16.51 -41.27 -60.07
CA GLU A 182 17.30 -42.35 -60.67
C GLU A 182 17.54 -42.13 -62.17
N GLN A 183 16.55 -41.56 -62.88
CA GLN A 183 16.67 -41.23 -64.31
C GLN A 183 17.60 -40.04 -64.57
N ASP A 184 17.62 -39.04 -63.69
CA ASP A 184 18.49 -37.86 -63.81
C ASP A 184 18.98 -37.43 -62.42
N PRO A 185 20.21 -37.82 -62.02
CA PRO A 185 20.76 -37.51 -60.71
C PRO A 185 20.92 -36.01 -60.41
N LEU A 186 20.85 -35.13 -61.43
CA LEU A 186 20.97 -33.68 -61.28
C LEU A 186 19.60 -32.97 -61.31
N VAL A 187 18.50 -33.71 -61.33
CA VAL A 187 17.14 -33.13 -61.29
C VAL A 187 16.87 -32.47 -59.94
N THR A 188 16.26 -31.28 -59.96
CA THR A 188 15.68 -30.67 -58.75
C THR A 188 14.17 -30.72 -58.85
N ILE A 189 13.52 -31.16 -57.77
CA ILE A 189 12.08 -31.38 -57.74
C ILE A 189 11.51 -30.70 -56.50
N ASP A 190 10.68 -29.68 -56.73
CA ASP A 190 9.95 -29.03 -55.66
C ASP A 190 8.56 -29.66 -55.55
N ILE A 191 8.23 -30.16 -54.37
CA ILE A 191 6.90 -30.62 -54.02
C ILE A 191 6.08 -29.40 -53.60
N ILE A 192 5.01 -29.12 -54.33
CA ILE A 192 4.15 -27.98 -54.07
C ILE A 192 2.76 -28.47 -53.69
N THR A 193 2.29 -28.00 -52.53
CA THR A 193 0.91 -28.21 -52.09
C THR A 193 0.18 -26.88 -52.02
N HIS A 194 -1.00 -26.80 -52.65
CA HIS A 194 -1.88 -25.65 -52.49
C HIS A 194 -2.86 -25.89 -51.34
N ARG A 195 -2.92 -24.97 -50.37
CA ARG A 195 -4.17 -24.67 -49.65
C ARG A 195 -4.84 -23.51 -50.37
N TYR A 196 -6.16 -23.61 -50.55
CA TYR A 196 -6.95 -22.75 -51.42
C TYR A 196 -7.09 -21.29 -50.96
N TYR A 197 -7.72 -20.52 -51.88
CA TYR A 197 -7.95 -19.07 -51.95
C TYR A 197 -8.46 -18.40 -50.66
N GLY A 198 -7.84 -17.25 -50.35
CA GLY A 198 -8.30 -16.30 -49.33
C GLY A 198 -7.19 -15.86 -48.40
N VAL A 199 -6.35 -16.80 -47.96
CA VAL A 199 -5.15 -16.55 -47.13
C VAL A 199 -4.08 -17.61 -47.49
N GLY A 200 -3.80 -17.75 -48.78
CA GLY A 200 -3.05 -18.89 -49.33
C GLY A 200 -1.54 -18.77 -49.14
N GLY A 201 -0.98 -19.50 -48.17
CA GLY A 201 0.44 -19.83 -48.15
C GLY A 201 0.72 -21.06 -49.02
N GLN A 202 1.76 -20.99 -49.85
CA GLN A 202 2.27 -22.14 -50.60
C GLN A 202 3.29 -22.87 -49.75
N TRP A 203 3.08 -24.16 -49.50
CA TRP A 203 4.11 -25.01 -48.92
C TRP A 203 4.92 -25.62 -50.04
N VAL A 204 6.21 -25.27 -50.08
CA VAL A 204 7.20 -25.79 -51.02
C VAL A 204 8.20 -26.61 -50.21
N GLN A 205 8.36 -27.88 -50.55
CA GLN A 205 9.33 -28.76 -49.91
C GLN A 205 10.24 -29.37 -50.98
N ASP A 206 11.54 -29.41 -50.73
CA ASP A 206 12.49 -30.10 -51.61
C ASP A 206 12.28 -31.61 -51.53
N THR A 207 12.39 -32.28 -52.67
CA THR A 207 12.19 -33.74 -52.75
C THR A 207 13.20 -34.53 -51.92
N GLY A 208 14.46 -34.10 -51.87
CA GLY A 208 15.49 -34.76 -51.07
C GLY A 208 15.17 -34.69 -49.57
N GLU A 209 14.76 -33.51 -49.10
CA GLU A 209 14.31 -33.30 -47.72
C GLU A 209 13.07 -34.13 -47.38
N TYR A 210 12.10 -34.18 -48.29
CA TYR A 210 10.89 -35.00 -48.13
C TYR A 210 11.21 -36.49 -48.02
N LEU A 211 12.02 -37.05 -48.93
CA LEU A 211 12.38 -38.47 -48.93
C LEU A 211 13.19 -38.85 -47.68
N GLN A 212 14.02 -37.95 -47.15
CA GLN A 212 14.76 -38.16 -45.92
C GLN A 212 13.84 -38.15 -44.69
N MET A 213 12.88 -37.22 -44.65
CA MET A 213 11.89 -37.14 -43.58
C MET A 213 11.02 -38.42 -43.52
N MET A 214 10.58 -38.92 -44.67
CA MET A 214 9.77 -40.14 -44.73
C MET A 214 10.55 -41.40 -44.32
N GLN A 215 11.84 -41.49 -44.65
CA GLN A 215 12.71 -42.55 -44.15
C GLN A 215 12.89 -42.50 -42.62
N GLY A 216 12.97 -41.30 -42.03
CA GLY A 216 13.06 -41.11 -40.58
C GLY A 216 11.76 -41.35 -39.81
N ALA A 217 10.61 -41.17 -40.46
CA ALA A 217 9.28 -41.34 -39.87
C ALA A 217 8.84 -42.81 -39.69
N GLY A 218 9.62 -43.78 -40.17
CA GLY A 218 9.36 -45.20 -39.92
C GLY A 218 8.07 -45.75 -40.54
N ILE A 219 7.49 -45.06 -41.53
CA ILE A 219 6.41 -45.62 -42.35
C ILE A 219 7.06 -46.46 -43.45
N GLY A 220 7.74 -47.53 -43.02
CA GLY A 220 8.08 -48.63 -43.89
C GLY A 220 6.76 -49.28 -44.32
N VAL A 221 6.44 -49.13 -45.60
CA VAL A 221 5.56 -50.04 -46.33
C VAL A 221 5.86 -51.46 -45.85
N LYS A 222 4.92 -52.08 -45.12
CA LYS A 222 4.93 -53.54 -44.97
C LYS A 222 4.58 -54.11 -46.35
N GLY A 223 5.62 -54.34 -47.14
CA GLY A 223 5.60 -55.23 -48.28
C GLY A 223 6.04 -56.62 -47.84
N GLU A 224 5.21 -57.59 -48.20
CA GLU A 224 5.34 -59.06 -48.09
C GLU A 224 4.96 -59.72 -46.75
#